data_AF-A0A498L2R8-F1
#
_entry.id   AF-A0A498L2R8-F1
#
_cell.length_a   1.000
_cell.length_b   1.000
_cell.length_c   1.000
_cell.angle_alpha   90.00
_cell.angle_beta   90.00
_cell.angle_gamma   90.00
#
_symmetry.space_group_name_H-M   'P 1'
#
loop_
_entity.id
_entity.type
_entity.pdbx_description
1 polymer ?
#
loop_
_entity_poly.entity_id
_entity_poly.type
_entity_poly.pdbx_seq_one_letter_code
_entity_poly.pdbx_strand_id
1 'polypeptide(L)'
;MLKEAETINHPYWPRNLSIPNYVENDRSMSEILIFLFSVSGILLLATWSLTGRKVSGNRLSGGRRLALCWFIVCGFIHGVIEGWFSLYYNIIPEDQSFLSQLWKEYSKGDSRYAIADNFTVSMETVTACLWGPFSIWIVVAFLSNHSYRFVLQLIVSLEMKNVD
;
A
#
# COMPACT_ATOMS: atom_id res chain seq x y z
N MET A 1 -2.49 19.76 40.24
CA MET A 1 -2.18 20.50 39.00
C MET A 1 -1.97 19.47 37.91
N LEU A 2 -3.02 19.13 37.16
CA LEU A 2 -2.90 18.21 36.03
C LEU A 2 -2.11 18.95 34.95
N LYS A 3 -0.97 18.41 34.52
CA LYS A 3 -0.31 18.89 33.31
C LYS A 3 -1.30 18.65 32.17
N GLU A 4 -1.88 19.71 31.63
CA GLU A 4 -2.49 19.65 30.30
C GLU A 4 -1.38 19.16 29.38
N ALA A 5 -1.56 17.96 28.81
CA ALA A 5 -0.66 17.47 27.78
C ALA A 5 -0.65 18.51 26.68
N GLU A 6 0.52 19.05 26.36
CA GLU A 6 0.72 20.02 25.29
C GLU A 6 0.11 19.44 24.01
N THR A 7 -1.06 19.93 23.63
CA THR A 7 -1.76 19.45 22.43
C THR A 7 -1.00 20.00 21.24
N ILE A 8 -0.05 19.21 20.74
CA ILE A 8 0.65 19.52 19.50
C ILE A 8 -0.42 19.63 18.40
N ASN A 9 -0.46 20.80 17.76
CA ASN A 9 -1.46 21.08 16.74
C ASN A 9 -1.22 20.16 15.53
N HIS A 10 -2.23 19.39 15.14
CA HIS A 10 -2.16 18.48 14.00
C HIS A 10 -3.39 18.64 13.08
N PRO A 11 -3.29 18.32 11.78
CA PRO A 11 -4.37 18.51 10.81
C PRO A 11 -5.50 17.47 10.93
N TYR A 12 -5.27 16.37 11.66
CA TYR A 12 -6.17 15.21 11.73
C TYR A 12 -7.47 15.45 12.51
N TRP A 13 -8.51 14.67 12.19
CA TRP A 13 -9.78 14.65 12.91
C TRP A 13 -9.97 13.30 13.64
N PRO A 14 -10.42 13.27 14.91
CA PRO A 14 -10.76 14.39 15.80
C PRO A 14 -9.56 15.26 16.22
N ARG A 15 -9.80 16.55 16.51
CA ARG A 15 -8.73 17.53 16.85
C ARG A 15 -8.11 17.35 18.24
N ASN A 16 -8.73 16.55 19.10
CA ASN A 16 -8.26 16.26 20.46
C ASN A 16 -7.46 14.95 20.54
N LEU A 17 -7.04 14.40 19.40
CA LEU A 17 -6.16 13.24 19.37
C LEU A 17 -4.81 13.59 20.00
N SER A 18 -4.26 12.65 20.77
CA SER A 18 -2.91 12.80 21.31
C SER A 18 -1.94 12.11 20.35
N ILE A 19 -1.18 12.91 19.61
CA ILE A 19 -0.15 12.43 18.69
C ILE A 19 1.17 13.04 19.15
N PRO A 20 1.91 12.34 20.04
CA PRO A 20 3.17 12.85 20.54
C PRO A 20 4.17 13.00 19.39
N ASN A 21 5.01 14.02 19.48
CA ASN A 21 6.09 14.30 18.52
C ASN A 21 5.63 14.51 17.06
N TYR A 22 4.37 14.90 16.83
CA TYR A 22 3.90 15.17 15.47
C TYR A 22 4.73 16.27 14.79
N VAL A 23 5.25 15.96 13.61
CA VAL A 23 5.93 16.91 12.73
C VAL A 23 5.25 16.89 11.36
N GLU A 24 4.86 18.08 10.88
CA GLU A 24 4.27 18.24 9.55
C GLU A 24 5.21 17.77 8.43
N ASN A 25 4.65 17.40 7.28
CA ASN A 25 5.42 17.02 6.11
C ASN A 25 6.20 18.22 5.56
N ASP A 26 7.48 18.02 5.24
CA ASP A 26 8.27 19.01 4.49
C ASP A 26 7.98 18.94 2.97
N ARG A 27 7.44 17.83 2.47
CA ARG A 27 6.99 17.67 1.09
C ARG A 27 5.54 18.09 0.92
N SER A 28 5.27 18.64 -0.26
CA SER A 28 3.91 18.92 -0.70
C SER A 28 3.16 17.63 -1.07
N MET A 29 1.83 17.65 -0.92
CA MET A 29 0.94 16.58 -1.38
C MET A 29 1.19 16.26 -2.87
N SER A 30 1.45 17.28 -3.69
CA SER A 30 1.72 17.11 -5.12
C SER A 30 2.97 16.27 -5.40
N GLU A 31 4.06 16.47 -4.66
CA GLU A 31 5.27 15.66 -4.79
C GLU A 31 5.02 14.20 -4.43
N ILE A 32 4.24 13.96 -3.36
CA ILE A 32 3.86 12.61 -2.92
C ILE A 32 3.05 11.91 -4.02
N LEU A 33 2.05 12.60 -4.59
CA LEU A 33 1.23 12.06 -5.67
C LEU A 33 2.03 11.81 -6.95
N ILE A 34 2.90 12.74 -7.36
CA ILE A 34 3.75 12.59 -8.55
C ILE A 34 4.62 11.34 -8.41
N PHE A 35 5.24 11.13 -7.25
CA PHE A 35 6.02 9.93 -7.01
C PHE A 35 5.17 8.67 -7.09
N LEU A 36 4.02 8.63 -6.39
CA LEU A 36 3.14 7.46 -6.36
C LEU A 36 2.65 7.08 -7.77
N PHE A 37 2.20 8.05 -8.55
CA PHE A 37 1.78 7.83 -9.94
C PHE A 37 2.94 7.48 -10.87
N SER A 38 4.13 8.04 -10.66
CA SER A 38 5.31 7.72 -11.48
C SER A 38 5.76 6.28 -11.26
N VAL A 39 5.89 5.84 -10.01
CA VAL A 39 6.29 4.46 -9.68
C VAL A 39 5.24 3.47 -10.16
N SER A 40 3.96 3.74 -9.87
CA SER A 40 2.85 2.89 -10.32
C SER A 40 2.79 2.83 -11.86
N GLY A 41 2.99 3.96 -12.54
CA GLY A 41 3.04 4.04 -14.00
C GLY A 41 4.18 3.21 -14.60
N ILE A 42 5.39 3.29 -14.02
CA ILE A 42 6.54 2.47 -14.43
C ILE A 42 6.22 0.98 -14.25
N LEU A 43 5.67 0.59 -13.09
CA LEU A 43 5.27 -0.79 -12.80
C LEU A 43 4.23 -1.31 -13.79
N LEU A 44 3.22 -0.50 -14.12
CA LEU A 44 2.21 -0.82 -15.12
C LEU A 44 2.82 -1.02 -16.51
N LEU A 45 3.67 -0.09 -16.97
CA LEU A 45 4.32 -0.16 -18.28
C LEU A 45 5.29 -1.34 -18.40
N ALA A 46 6.06 -1.61 -17.35
CA ALA A 46 6.97 -2.74 -17.28
C ALA A 46 6.19 -4.06 -17.33
N THR A 47 5.15 -4.20 -16.51
CA THR A 47 4.30 -5.40 -16.48
C THR A 47 3.55 -5.61 -17.79
N TRP A 48 3.03 -4.53 -18.38
CA TRP A 48 2.38 -4.60 -19.68
C TRP A 48 3.33 -5.07 -20.77
N SER A 49 4.56 -4.53 -20.80
CA SER A 49 5.61 -4.93 -21.72
C SER A 49 6.02 -6.40 -21.55
N LEU A 50 6.21 -6.85 -20.31
CA LEU A 50 6.57 -8.23 -19.97
C LEU A 50 5.47 -9.22 -20.39
N THR A 51 4.22 -8.93 -20.05
CA THR A 51 3.06 -9.79 -20.35
C THR A 51 2.63 -9.75 -21.82
N GLY A 52 3.14 -8.80 -22.61
CA GLY A 52 2.93 -8.70 -24.05
C GLY A 52 3.84 -9.62 -24.88
N ARG A 53 4.91 -10.15 -24.27
CA ARG A 53 5.77 -11.17 -24.87
C ARG A 53 5.01 -12.51 -24.92
N LYS A 54 5.40 -13.41 -25.84
CA LYS A 54 4.82 -14.76 -25.88
C LYS A 54 5.22 -15.48 -24.60
N VAL A 55 4.23 -15.89 -23.81
CA VAL A 55 4.42 -16.68 -22.59
C VAL A 55 3.95 -18.10 -22.92
N SER A 56 4.85 -19.08 -22.82
CA SER A 56 4.51 -20.49 -23.11
C SER A 56 3.88 -20.70 -24.51
N GLY A 57 4.38 -19.99 -25.53
CA GLY A 57 3.95 -20.13 -26.93
C GLY A 57 2.73 -19.28 -27.33
N ASN A 58 1.93 -18.81 -26.36
CA ASN A 58 0.71 -18.02 -26.61
C ASN A 58 0.82 -16.59 -26.04
N ARG A 59 0.10 -15.65 -26.65
CA ARG A 59 -0.06 -14.30 -26.09
C ARG A 59 -1.19 -14.31 -25.07
N LEU A 60 -0.97 -13.68 -23.92
CA LEU A 60 -2.02 -13.45 -22.94
C LEU A 60 -3.06 -12.47 -23.52
N SER A 61 -4.34 -12.71 -23.25
CA SER A 61 -5.42 -11.80 -23.64
C SER A 61 -5.26 -10.45 -22.95
N GLY A 62 -5.74 -9.37 -23.58
CA GLY A 62 -5.63 -8.01 -23.03
C GLY A 62 -6.18 -7.89 -21.60
N GLY A 63 -7.34 -8.50 -21.33
CA GLY A 63 -7.94 -8.50 -19.99
C GLY A 63 -7.07 -9.20 -18.93
N ARG A 64 -6.40 -10.30 -19.29
CA ARG A 64 -5.46 -10.98 -18.37
C ARG A 64 -4.24 -10.11 -18.10
N ARG A 65 -3.71 -9.46 -19.13
CA ARG A 65 -2.57 -8.54 -18.98
C ARG A 65 -2.92 -7.38 -18.05
N LEU A 66 -4.12 -6.82 -18.19
CA LEU A 66 -4.61 -5.77 -17.28
C LEU A 66 -4.74 -6.27 -15.84
N ALA A 67 -5.29 -7.48 -15.64
CA ALA A 67 -5.36 -8.09 -14.31
C ALA A 67 -3.96 -8.30 -13.69
N LEU A 68 -2.97 -8.71 -14.46
CA LEU A 68 -1.59 -8.84 -13.97
C LEU A 68 -0.95 -7.49 -13.62
N CYS A 69 -1.26 -6.45 -14.40
CA CYS A 69 -0.84 -5.09 -14.08
C CYS A 69 -1.46 -4.61 -12.76
N TRP A 70 -2.75 -4.90 -12.53
CA TRP A 70 -3.44 -4.66 -11.27
C TRP A 70 -2.74 -5.37 -10.09
N PHE A 71 -2.48 -6.69 -10.20
CA PHE A 71 -1.80 -7.44 -9.13
C PHE A 71 -0.39 -6.96 -8.83
N ILE A 72 0.36 -6.46 -9.82
CA ILE A 72 1.67 -5.83 -9.54
C ILE A 72 1.51 -4.54 -8.74
N VAL A 73 0.53 -3.69 -9.07
CA VAL A 73 0.26 -2.47 -8.31
C VAL A 73 -0.19 -2.82 -6.88
N CYS A 74 -1.06 -3.81 -6.70
CA CYS A 74 -1.44 -4.29 -5.36
C CYS A 74 -0.23 -4.83 -4.59
N GLY A 75 0.63 -5.62 -5.23
CA GLY A 75 1.87 -6.11 -4.62
C GLY A 75 2.78 -4.99 -4.15
N PHE A 76 2.87 -3.89 -4.90
CA PHE A 76 3.61 -2.69 -4.51
C PHE A 76 2.96 -1.96 -3.33
N ILE A 77 1.65 -1.72 -3.36
CA ILE A 77 0.94 -1.02 -2.28
C ILE A 77 1.04 -1.83 -0.98
N HIS A 78 0.58 -3.08 -0.98
CA HIS A 78 0.58 -3.93 0.21
C HIS A 78 2.01 -4.25 0.67
N GLY A 79 2.90 -4.60 -0.26
CA GLY A 79 4.26 -5.02 0.10
C GLY A 79 5.15 -3.87 0.56
N VAL A 80 5.07 -2.70 -0.06
CA VAL A 80 5.98 -1.57 0.21
C VAL A 80 5.33 -0.50 1.09
N ILE A 81 4.14 -0.04 0.73
CA ILE A 81 3.49 1.07 1.43
C ILE A 81 2.93 0.60 2.78
N GLU A 82 2.10 -0.43 2.77
CA GLU A 82 1.51 -1.02 4.00
C GLU A 82 2.55 -1.79 4.80
N GLY A 83 3.52 -2.42 4.14
CA GLY A 83 4.69 -2.99 4.79
C GLY A 83 5.51 -1.96 5.56
N TRP A 84 5.70 -0.75 5.01
CA TRP A 84 6.36 0.34 5.72
C TRP A 84 5.55 0.77 6.94
N PHE A 85 4.23 0.92 6.81
CA PHE A 85 3.37 1.22 7.95
C PHE A 85 3.50 0.17 9.06
N SER A 86 3.37 -1.10 8.71
CA SER A 86 3.43 -2.22 9.65
C SER A 86 4.74 -2.29 10.43
N LEU A 87 5.85 -1.87 9.82
CA LEU A 87 7.18 -1.86 10.44
C LEU A 87 7.51 -0.58 11.21
N TYR A 88 6.98 0.57 10.78
CA TYR A 88 7.41 1.90 11.24
C TYR A 88 6.28 2.77 11.79
N TYR A 89 5.06 2.24 12.00
CA TYR A 89 3.89 3.02 12.44
C TYR A 89 4.14 3.89 13.67
N ASN A 90 5.03 3.47 14.57
CA ASN A 90 5.36 4.16 15.81
C ASN A 90 6.18 5.43 15.61
N ILE A 91 6.95 5.53 14.52
CA ILE A 91 7.80 6.69 14.21
C ILE A 91 7.20 7.59 13.13
N ILE A 92 6.15 7.16 12.42
CA ILE A 92 5.51 7.93 11.33
C ILE A 92 5.17 9.38 11.71
N PRO A 93 4.65 9.68 12.92
CA PRO A 93 4.32 11.06 13.28
C PRO A 93 5.51 12.02 13.27
N GLU A 94 6.70 11.55 13.63
CA GLU A 94 7.93 12.36 13.71
C GLU A 94 8.83 12.23 12.46
N ASP A 95 8.71 11.11 11.73
CA ASP A 95 9.58 10.78 10.61
C ASP A 95 9.30 11.62 9.35
N GLN A 96 10.37 11.88 8.61
CA GLN A 96 10.36 12.64 7.34
C GLN A 96 10.76 11.77 6.15
N SER A 97 10.88 10.45 6.33
CA SER A 97 11.00 9.54 5.19
C SER A 97 9.79 9.65 4.27
N PHE A 98 9.99 9.48 2.97
CA PHE A 98 8.94 9.68 1.97
C PHE A 98 7.67 8.86 2.25
N LEU A 99 7.81 7.58 2.61
CA LEU A 99 6.66 6.71 2.89
C LEU A 99 5.92 7.13 4.18
N SER A 100 6.64 7.58 5.20
CA SER A 100 6.02 8.15 6.42
C SER A 100 5.26 9.44 6.11
N GLN A 101 5.79 10.29 5.24
CA GLN A 101 5.08 11.49 4.78
C GLN A 101 3.83 11.14 3.97
N LEU A 102 3.90 10.11 3.12
CA LEU A 102 2.74 9.57 2.41
C LEU A 102 1.66 9.09 3.39
N TRP A 103 2.04 8.37 4.45
CA TRP A 103 1.10 7.94 5.49
C TRP A 103 0.55 9.09 6.32
N LYS A 104 1.35 10.12 6.62
CA LYS A 104 0.88 11.35 7.27
C LYS A 104 -0.13 12.09 6.40
N GLU A 105 0.04 12.11 5.08
CA GLU A 105 -0.93 12.70 4.16
C GLU A 105 -2.21 11.86 4.12
N TYR A 106 -2.09 10.54 4.00
CA TYR A 106 -3.22 9.61 4.02
C TYR A 106 -4.01 9.69 5.34
N SER A 107 -3.32 9.90 6.46
CA SER A 107 -3.92 10.02 7.79
C SER A 107 -4.83 11.25 7.95
N LYS A 108 -4.76 12.22 7.02
CA LYS A 108 -5.74 13.32 6.96
C LYS A 108 -7.14 12.83 6.56
N GLY A 109 -7.21 11.75 5.78
CA GLY A 109 -8.45 11.05 5.46
C GLY A 109 -8.91 10.11 6.56
N ASP A 110 -7.97 9.40 7.20
CA ASP A 110 -8.24 8.49 8.31
C ASP A 110 -7.16 8.59 9.41
N SER A 111 -7.50 9.23 10.51
CA SER A 111 -6.56 9.51 11.60
C SER A 111 -6.11 8.27 12.37
N ARG A 112 -6.77 7.11 12.19
CA ARG A 112 -6.37 5.84 12.83
C ARG A 112 -4.96 5.41 12.45
N TYR A 113 -4.49 5.82 11.27
CA TYR A 113 -3.12 5.59 10.82
C TYR A 113 -2.11 6.51 11.54
N ALA A 114 -2.51 7.72 11.94
CA ALA A 114 -1.63 8.62 12.70
C ALA A 114 -1.44 8.18 14.16
N ILE A 115 -2.47 7.58 14.76
CA ILE A 115 -2.40 7.03 16.14
C ILE A 115 -2.02 5.55 16.18
N ALA A 116 -1.83 4.93 15.01
CA ALA A 116 -1.55 3.51 14.86
C ALA A 116 -2.49 2.62 15.67
N ASP A 117 -3.80 2.75 15.43
CA ASP A 117 -4.80 1.93 16.10
C ASP A 117 -4.51 0.42 15.91
N ASN A 118 -4.70 -0.37 16.96
CA ASN A 118 -4.33 -1.79 16.98
C ASN A 118 -5.02 -2.59 15.86
N PHE A 119 -6.27 -2.26 15.53
CA PHE A 119 -6.98 -2.94 14.45
C PHE A 119 -6.36 -2.60 13.10
N THR A 120 -6.09 -1.31 12.85
CA THR A 120 -5.44 -0.84 11.62
C THR A 120 -4.07 -1.49 11.46
N VAL A 121 -3.19 -1.43 12.48
CA VAL A 121 -1.86 -2.06 12.42
C VAL A 121 -1.96 -3.57 12.16
N SER A 122 -2.87 -4.28 12.81
CA SER A 122 -3.03 -5.72 12.62
C SER A 122 -3.49 -6.06 11.20
N MET A 123 -4.49 -5.32 10.69
CA MET A 123 -5.03 -5.51 9.35
C MET A 123 -3.96 -5.25 8.28
N GLU A 124 -3.28 -4.11 8.37
CA GLU A 124 -2.20 -3.72 7.45
C GLU A 124 -1.00 -4.68 7.51
N THR A 125 -0.73 -5.26 8.69
CA THR A 125 0.33 -6.28 8.82
C THR A 125 -0.06 -7.56 8.07
N VAL A 126 -1.33 -7.99 8.16
CA VAL A 126 -1.82 -9.16 7.43
C VAL A 126 -1.76 -8.92 5.92
N THR A 127 -2.17 -7.73 5.46
CA THR A 127 -2.13 -7.38 4.04
C THR A 127 -0.70 -7.31 3.51
N ALA A 128 0.21 -6.69 4.26
CA ALA A 128 1.62 -6.63 3.91
C ALA A 128 2.28 -8.02 3.87
N CYS A 129 2.01 -8.88 4.85
CA CYS A 129 2.65 -10.19 4.97
C CYS A 129 2.08 -11.26 4.03
N LEU A 130 0.78 -11.19 3.70
CA LEU A 130 0.11 -12.20 2.89
C LEU A 130 -0.28 -11.67 1.50
N TRP A 131 -1.03 -10.58 1.43
CA TRP A 131 -1.62 -10.11 0.18
C TRP A 131 -0.58 -9.49 -0.77
N GLY A 132 0.40 -8.77 -0.25
CA GLY A 132 1.53 -8.28 -1.04
C GLY A 132 2.28 -9.42 -1.75
N PRO A 133 2.83 -10.39 -0.98
CA PRO A 133 3.53 -11.54 -1.55
C PRO A 133 2.65 -12.40 -2.47
N PHE A 134 1.40 -12.67 -2.11
CA PHE A 134 0.51 -13.46 -2.97
C PHE A 134 0.12 -12.74 -4.26
N SER A 135 -0.02 -11.42 -4.24
CA SER A 135 -0.27 -10.63 -5.46
C SER A 135 0.90 -10.76 -6.45
N ILE A 136 2.14 -10.70 -5.96
CA ILE A 136 3.32 -10.94 -6.79
C ILE A 136 3.41 -12.41 -7.23
N TRP A 137 3.08 -13.35 -6.34
CA TRP A 137 3.04 -14.78 -6.67
C TRP A 137 2.08 -15.05 -7.83
N ILE A 138 0.87 -14.47 -7.82
CA ILE A 138 -0.10 -14.62 -8.91
C ILE A 138 0.54 -14.24 -10.25
N VAL A 139 1.28 -13.13 -10.30
CA VAL A 139 1.93 -12.67 -11.52
C VAL A 139 2.97 -13.69 -11.99
N VAL A 140 3.83 -14.17 -11.10
CA VAL A 140 4.80 -15.23 -11.41
C VAL A 140 4.11 -16.51 -11.87
N ALA A 141 3.02 -16.91 -11.22
CA ALA A 141 2.27 -18.12 -11.56
C ALA A 141 1.62 -18.06 -12.95
N PHE A 142 1.14 -16.87 -13.35
CA PHE A 142 0.63 -16.64 -14.70
C PHE A 142 1.74 -16.61 -15.75
N LEU A 143 2.89 -16.01 -15.44
CA LEU A 143 4.05 -15.98 -16.34
C LEU A 143 4.70 -17.36 -16.53
N SER A 144 4.70 -18.19 -15.49
CA SER A 144 5.21 -19.57 -15.53
C SER A 144 4.15 -20.58 -15.98
N ASN A 145 2.94 -20.14 -16.32
CA ASN A 145 1.82 -20.97 -16.76
C ASN A 145 1.47 -22.11 -15.78
N HIS A 146 1.58 -21.90 -14.47
CA HIS A 146 1.19 -22.87 -13.44
C HIS A 146 -0.33 -23.08 -13.40
N SER A 147 -0.78 -24.31 -13.08
CA SER A 147 -2.21 -24.69 -13.05
C SER A 147 -2.99 -24.00 -11.93
N TYR A 148 -2.35 -23.75 -10.78
CA TYR A 148 -2.98 -23.14 -9.60
C TYR A 148 -3.21 -21.63 -9.72
N ARG A 149 -2.76 -20.98 -10.80
CA ARG A 149 -2.81 -19.51 -10.97
C ARG A 149 -4.21 -18.91 -10.78
N PHE A 150 -5.25 -19.61 -11.22
CA PHE A 150 -6.64 -19.15 -11.10
C PHE A 150 -7.18 -19.30 -9.67
N VAL A 151 -6.74 -20.33 -8.96
CA VAL A 151 -7.11 -20.54 -7.55
C VAL A 151 -6.47 -19.46 -6.69
N LEU A 152 -5.18 -19.15 -6.90
CA LEU A 152 -4.52 -18.05 -6.21
C LEU A 152 -5.19 -16.71 -6.51
N GLN A 153 -5.51 -16.44 -7.78
CA GLN A 153 -6.23 -15.22 -8.16
C GLN A 153 -7.57 -15.11 -7.43
N LEU A 154 -8.34 -16.19 -7.36
CA LEU A 154 -9.62 -16.20 -6.67
C LEU A 154 -9.48 -15.90 -5.17
N ILE A 155 -8.54 -16.57 -4.49
CA ILE A 155 -8.30 -16.39 -3.05
C ILE A 155 -7.98 -14.92 -2.75
N VAL A 156 -7.02 -14.35 -3.48
CA VAL A 156 -6.61 -12.96 -3.23
C VAL A 156 -7.71 -11.97 -3.61
N SER A 157 -8.46 -12.20 -4.70
CA SER A 157 -9.55 -11.30 -5.11
C SER A 157 -10.79 -11.34 -4.21
N LEU A 158 -11.07 -12.46 -3.53
CA LEU A 158 -12.18 -12.54 -2.58
C LEU A 158 -11.90 -11.73 -1.32
N GLU A 159 -10.66 -11.76 -0.85
CA GLU A 159 -10.27 -11.09 0.39
C GLU A 159 -10.09 -9.59 0.20
N MET A 160 -9.63 -9.12 -0.98
CA MET A 160 -9.62 -7.70 -1.32
C MET A 160 -11.02 -7.03 -1.27
N LYS A 161 -12.12 -7.79 -1.31
CA LYS A 161 -13.48 -7.23 -1.17
C LYS A 161 -14.00 -7.19 0.27
N ASN A 162 -13.37 -7.91 1.19
CA ASN A 162 -13.85 -8.07 2.57
C ASN A 162 -13.08 -7.22 3.58
N VAL A 163 -12.06 -6.48 3.13
CA VAL A 163 -11.18 -5.65 3.97
C VAL A 163 -11.52 -4.14 3.86
N ASP A 164 -12.31 -3.74 2.87
CA ASP A 164 -12.89 -2.38 2.72
C ASP A 164 -14.26 -2.26 3.40
#